data_AF-A0A3S1FQT0-F1
#
_entry.id   AF-A0A3S1FQT0-F1
#
_cell.length_a   1.000
_cell.length_b   1.000
_cell.length_c   1.000
_cell.angle_alpha   90.00
_cell.angle_beta   90.00
_cell.angle_gamma   90.00
#
_symmetry.space_group_name_H-M   'P 1'
#
loop_
_entity.id
_entity.type
_entity.pdbx_description
1 polymer ?
#
loop_
_entity_poly.entity_id
_entity_poly.type
_entity_poly.pdbx_seq_one_letter_code
_entity_poly.pdbx_strand_id
1 'polypeptide(L)'
;MNVAAAAARPRIGWSYVCARWALHRGYDTGGLPLIDLMNARGPLNLVFTSSAFQPGADAFDSSYRFVGASVGSRLNDPGFEAVRLEDPVLYASLGTVFD
;
A
#
# COMPACT_ATOMS: atom_id res chain seq x y z
N MET A 1 11.88 -9.00 -0.21
CA MET A 1 11.82 -10.43 -0.57
C MET A 1 13.15 -10.82 -1.19
N ASN A 2 13.91 -11.74 -0.57
CA ASN A 2 15.27 -12.10 -1.02
C ASN A 2 15.20 -12.96 -2.29
N VAL A 3 16.13 -12.75 -3.24
CA VAL A 3 16.15 -13.34 -4.60
C VAL A 3 16.07 -14.88 -4.58
N ALA A 4 16.54 -15.51 -3.50
CA ALA A 4 16.50 -16.96 -3.31
C ALA A 4 15.07 -17.56 -3.21
N ALA A 5 14.07 -16.81 -2.72
CA ALA A 5 12.71 -17.32 -2.55
C ALA A 5 11.91 -17.34 -3.87
N ALA A 6 12.28 -16.50 -4.84
CA ALA A 6 11.62 -16.42 -6.14
C ALA A 6 11.91 -17.63 -7.04
N ALA A 7 13.07 -18.29 -6.84
CA ALA A 7 13.45 -19.49 -7.59
C ALA A 7 12.58 -20.72 -7.26
N ALA A 8 11.89 -20.73 -6.12
CA ALA A 8 11.08 -21.85 -5.65
C ALA A 8 9.70 -21.97 -6.34
N ARG A 9 9.26 -20.98 -7.13
CA ARG A 9 7.93 -20.96 -7.79
C ARG A 9 7.99 -20.36 -9.21
N PRO A 10 8.43 -21.12 -10.22
CA PRO A 10 8.70 -20.60 -11.58
C PRO A 10 7.46 -20.02 -12.28
N ARG A 11 6.25 -20.51 -11.95
CA ARG A 11 4.99 -19.98 -12.51
C ARG A 11 4.67 -18.56 -12.04
N ILE A 12 5.03 -18.22 -10.79
CA ILE A 12 4.81 -16.88 -10.22
C ILE A 12 5.82 -15.89 -10.80
N GLY A 13 7.07 -16.33 -10.98
CA GLY A 13 8.08 -15.52 -11.67
C GLY A 13 7.66 -15.21 -13.12
N TRP A 14 7.14 -16.20 -13.84
CA TRP A 14 6.66 -16.02 -15.21
C TRP A 14 5.45 -15.09 -15.31
N SER A 15 4.43 -15.28 -14.46
CA SER A 15 3.25 -14.40 -14.46
C SER A 15 3.63 -12.95 -14.13
N TYR A 16 4.57 -12.75 -13.21
CA TYR A 16 5.11 -11.44 -12.87
C TYR A 16 5.79 -10.77 -14.07
N VAL A 17 6.66 -11.50 -14.78
CA VAL A 17 7.35 -10.98 -15.98
C VAL A 17 6.35 -10.63 -17.09
N CYS A 18 5.36 -11.48 -17.36
CA CYS A 18 4.32 -11.20 -18.35
C CYS A 18 3.50 -9.95 -17.99
N ALA A 19 3.08 -9.83 -16.73
CA ALA A 19 2.36 -8.64 -16.24
C ALA A 19 3.22 -7.38 -16.37
N ARG A 20 4.52 -7.47 -16.07
CA ARG A 20 5.46 -6.34 -16.18
C ARG A 20 5.65 -5.90 -17.62
N TRP A 21 5.77 -6.85 -18.54
CA TRP A 21 5.91 -6.55 -19.96
C TRP A 21 4.65 -5.89 -20.53
N ALA A 22 3.46 -6.33 -20.11
CA ALA A 22 2.20 -5.68 -20.46
C ALA A 22 2.15 -4.22 -19.96
N LEU A 23 2.57 -3.98 -18.70
CA LEU A 23 2.66 -2.63 -18.15
C LEU A 23 3.67 -1.75 -18.88
N HIS A 24 4.84 -2.27 -19.22
CA HIS A 24 5.87 -1.54 -19.98
C HIS A 24 5.42 -1.20 -21.40
N ARG A 25 4.61 -2.06 -22.03
CA ARG A 25 4.09 -1.80 -23.37
C ARG A 25 2.99 -0.74 -23.38
N GLY A 26 2.17 -0.68 -22.33
CA GLY A 26 1.04 0.25 -22.25
C GLY A 26 1.33 1.58 -21.56
N TYR A 27 2.36 1.64 -20.71
CA TYR A 27 2.66 2.79 -19.85
C TYR A 27 4.16 3.08 -19.82
N ASP A 28 4.53 4.36 -19.64
CA ASP A 28 5.91 4.79 -19.49
C ASP A 28 6.48 4.38 -18.12
N THR A 29 6.81 3.09 -18.00
CA THR A 29 7.33 2.47 -16.79
C THR A 29 8.81 2.09 -16.92
N GLY A 30 9.51 2.68 -17.88
CA GLY A 30 10.94 2.45 -18.13
C GLY A 30 11.84 2.89 -16.97
N GLY A 31 11.37 3.81 -16.12
CA GLY A 31 12.06 4.24 -14.90
C GLY A 31 11.84 3.34 -13.67
N LEU A 32 10.99 2.31 -13.75
CA LEU A 32 10.65 1.47 -12.61
C LEU A 32 11.49 0.18 -12.56
N PRO A 33 12.14 -0.16 -11.44
CA PRO A 33 12.96 -1.37 -11.32
C PRO A 33 12.17 -2.65 -11.61
N LEU A 34 12.85 -3.68 -12.13
CA LEU A 34 12.23 -4.96 -12.45
C LEU A 34 11.80 -5.77 -11.21
N ILE A 35 12.35 -5.50 -10.03
CA ILE A 35 12.18 -6.33 -8.83
C ILE A 35 11.66 -5.52 -7.63
N ASP A 36 11.70 -4.18 -7.71
CA ASP A 36 11.57 -3.31 -6.54
C ASP A 36 10.14 -2.78 -6.32
N LEU A 37 9.14 -3.64 -6.50
CA LEU A 37 7.72 -3.27 -6.42
C LEU A 37 7.34 -2.67 -5.06
N MET A 38 8.05 -3.04 -4.00
CA MET A 38 7.82 -2.57 -2.62
C MET A 38 8.66 -1.34 -2.26
N ASN A 39 9.58 -0.91 -3.11
CA ASN A 39 10.44 0.26 -2.89
C ASN A 39 10.60 1.07 -4.19
N ALA A 40 9.52 1.14 -4.96
CA ALA A 40 9.46 1.87 -6.22
C ALA A 40 9.45 3.38 -5.93
N ARG A 41 10.62 3.93 -5.61
CA ARG A 41 10.81 5.36 -5.38
C ARG A 41 10.68 6.12 -6.70
N GLY A 42 9.81 7.11 -6.71
CA GLY A 42 9.67 8.07 -7.81
C GLY A 42 10.16 9.47 -7.43
N PRO A 43 10.08 10.43 -8.37
CA PRO A 43 10.29 11.85 -8.09
C PRO A 43 9.32 12.43 -7.05
N LEU A 44 8.15 11.78 -6.87
CA LEU A 44 7.15 12.08 -5.85
C LEU A 44 6.62 10.77 -5.27
N ASN A 45 6.63 10.67 -3.94
CA ASN A 45 6.18 9.51 -3.17
C ASN A 45 5.15 9.98 -2.15
N LEU A 46 3.90 9.52 -2.27
CA LEU A 46 2.84 9.85 -1.33
C LEU A 46 2.81 8.85 -0.17
N VAL A 47 2.88 9.35 1.05
CA VAL A 47 2.84 8.55 2.27
C VAL A 47 1.51 8.81 2.97
N PHE A 48 0.66 7.78 3.01
CA PHE A 48 -0.70 7.86 3.58
C PHE A 48 -0.73 7.73 5.11
N THR A 49 0.20 8.42 5.76
CA THR A 49 0.24 8.61 7.20
C THR A 49 0.85 9.99 7.49
N SER A 50 0.86 10.39 8.75
CA SER A 50 1.60 11.57 9.20
C SER A 50 3.06 11.19 9.48
N SER A 51 3.98 12.15 9.30
CA SER A 51 5.40 11.97 9.64
C SER A 51 5.59 11.65 11.13
N ALA A 52 4.72 12.16 12.01
CA ALA A 52 4.78 11.86 13.44
C ALA A 52 4.51 10.38 13.78
N PHE A 53 3.85 9.64 12.89
CA PHE A 53 3.54 8.22 13.05
C PHE A 53 4.45 7.30 12.23
N GLN A 54 5.38 7.88 11.46
CA GLN A 54 6.32 7.12 10.63
C GLN A 54 7.65 6.95 11.39
N PRO A 55 8.04 5.71 11.75
CA PRO A 55 9.35 5.46 12.33
C PRO A 55 10.46 5.94 11.39
N GLY A 56 11.41 6.72 11.93
CA GLY A 56 12.53 7.25 11.15
C GLY A 56 12.11 8.25 10.07
N ALA A 57 11.03 9.01 10.27
CA ALA A 57 10.54 10.01 9.31
C ALA A 57 11.63 10.98 8.81
N ASP A 58 12.62 11.31 9.64
CA ASP A 58 13.73 12.21 9.28
C ASP A 58 14.67 11.64 8.20
N ALA A 59 14.64 10.32 7.97
CA ALA A 59 15.41 9.69 6.90
C ALA A 59 14.77 9.86 5.51
N PHE A 60 13.54 10.34 5.46
CA PHE A 60 12.81 10.58 4.22
C PHE A 60 13.17 11.96 3.66
N ASP A 61 13.57 12.00 2.39
CA ASP A 61 13.92 13.25 1.72
C ASP A 61 12.68 14.00 1.19
N SER A 62 12.92 15.13 0.51
CA SER A 62 11.87 15.99 -0.03
C SER A 62 11.02 15.37 -1.14
N SER A 63 11.39 14.21 -1.68
CA SER A 63 10.57 13.46 -2.64
C SER A 63 9.40 12.75 -1.97
N TYR A 64 9.37 12.67 -0.63
CA TYR A 64 8.26 12.10 0.13
C TYR A 64 7.31 13.18 0.65
N ARG A 65 6.02 12.98 0.43
CA ARG A 65 4.94 13.84 0.92
C ARG A 65 4.01 13.04 1.81
N PHE A 66 4.02 13.36 3.09
CA PHE A 66 3.08 12.83 4.08
C PHE A 66 1.73 13.53 3.90
N VAL A 67 0.73 12.79 3.45
CA VAL A 67 -0.62 13.32 3.16
C VAL A 67 -1.65 12.92 4.21
N GLY A 68 -1.24 12.18 5.25
CA GLY A 68 -2.15 11.66 6.26
C GLY A 68 -2.99 10.48 5.75
N ALA A 69 -3.93 10.03 6.58
CA ALA A 69 -4.81 8.93 6.21
C ALA A 69 -5.78 9.38 5.11
N SER A 70 -5.76 8.68 3.96
CA SER A 70 -6.71 8.90 2.88
C SER A 70 -8.03 8.18 3.19
N VAL A 71 -8.80 8.71 4.14
CA VAL A 71 -10.15 8.24 4.43
C VAL A 71 -11.11 9.09 3.60
N GLY A 72 -11.64 8.52 2.52
CA GLY A 72 -12.67 9.18 1.72
C GLY A 72 -13.94 9.45 2.54
N SER A 73 -14.84 10.29 2.01
CA SER A 73 -16.19 10.45 2.56
C SER A 73 -16.93 9.12 2.40
N ARG A 74 -16.91 8.28 3.44
CA ARG A 74 -17.77 7.10 3.46
C ARG A 74 -19.21 7.60 3.58
N LEU A 75 -20.05 7.20 2.62
CA LEU A 75 -21.49 7.36 2.76
C LEU A 75 -21.91 6.70 4.07
N ASN A 76 -22.79 7.36 4.81
CA ASN A 76 -23.30 6.83 6.06
C ASN A 76 -24.02 5.51 5.75
N ASP A 77 -23.60 4.41 6.37
CA ASP A 77 -24.27 3.12 6.19
C ASP A 77 -25.59 3.17 6.98
N PRO A 78 -26.76 3.18 6.30
CA PRO A 78 -28.04 3.26 6.98
C PRO A 78 -28.34 2.00 7.83
N GLY A 79 -27.61 0.90 7.63
CA GLY A 79 -27.76 -0.33 8.40
C GLY A 79 -27.02 -0.34 9.75
N PHE A 80 -26.11 0.61 9.99
CA PHE A 80 -25.35 0.70 11.24
C PHE A 80 -25.70 1.99 11.98
N GLU A 81 -26.62 1.89 12.94
CA GLU A 81 -27.06 3.01 13.78
C GLU A 81 -26.02 3.33 14.87
N ALA A 82 -24.82 3.78 14.46
CA ALA A 82 -23.73 4.17 15.37
C ALA A 82 -24.17 5.20 16.43
N VAL A 83 -25.21 5.99 16.12
CA VAL A 83 -25.78 7.03 17.00
C VAL A 83 -26.44 6.46 18.26
N ARG A 84 -26.76 5.16 18.30
CA ARG A 84 -27.42 4.50 19.46
C ARG A 84 -26.42 3.83 20.42
N LEU A 85 -25.14 3.89 20.11
CA LEU A 85 -24.11 3.34 20.98
C LEU A 85 -23.88 4.29 22.14
N GLU A 86 -24.01 3.78 23.36
CA GLU A 86 -23.74 4.52 24.60
C GLU A 86 -22.42 4.04 25.21
N ASP A 87 -21.64 4.97 25.75
CA ASP A 87 -20.30 4.67 26.26
C ASP A 87 -20.30 3.77 27.52
N PRO A 88 -19.32 2.86 27.66
CA PRO A 88 -18.19 2.62 26.76
C PRO A 88 -18.50 1.61 25.64
N VAL A 89 -18.04 1.93 24.42
CA VAL A 89 -18.22 1.10 23.22
C VAL A 89 -16.90 0.42 22.82
N LEU A 90 -16.92 -0.88 22.55
CA LEU A 90 -15.78 -1.64 22.05
C LEU A 90 -15.97 -2.07 20.59
N TYR A 91 -15.03 -1.69 19.73
CA TYR A 91 -14.92 -2.20 18.36
C TYR A 91 -13.75 -3.19 18.26
N ALA A 92 -14.01 -4.39 17.72
CA ALA A 92 -13.00 -5.42 17.49
C ALA A 92 -13.05 -5.89 16.03
N SER A 93 -11.93 -5.80 15.32
CA SER A 93 -11.76 -6.28 13.95
C SER A 93 -10.31 -6.71 13.72
N LEU A 94 -10.11 -7.87 13.10
CA LEU A 94 -8.79 -8.42 12.76
C LEU A 94 -8.37 -8.13 11.31
N GLY A 95 -9.24 -7.45 10.55
CA GLY A 95 -9.03 -7.22 9.12
C GLY A 95 -8.98 -8.52 8.33
N THR A 96 -8.30 -8.48 7.18
CA THR A 96 -8.14 -9.63 6.28
C THR A 96 -6.91 -10.48 6.62
N VAL A 97 -6.36 -10.37 7.84
CA VAL A 97 -5.14 -11.08 8.24
C VAL A 97 -5.41 -12.57 8.50
N PHE A 98 -6.65 -12.92 8.84
CA PHE A 98 -7.08 -14.29 9.05
C PHE A 98 -7.93 -14.76 7.86
N ASP A 99 -7.26 -15.45 6.93
CA ASP A 99 -7.83 -16.36 5.92
C ASP A 99 -6.79 -17.46 5.63
#